data_AF-A0A973CPC1-F1
#
_entry.id   AF-A0A973CPC1-F1
#
_cell.length_a   1.000
_cell.length_b   1.000
_cell.length_c   1.000
_cell.angle_alpha   90.00
_cell.angle_beta   90.00
_cell.angle_gamma   90.00
#
_symmetry.space_group_name_H-M   'P 1'
#
loop_
_entity.id
_entity.type
_entity.pdbx_description
1 polymer ?
#
loop_
_entity_poly.entity_id
_entity_poly.type
_entity_poly.pdbx_seq_one_letter_code
_entity_poly.pdbx_strand_id
1 'polypeptide(L)'
;IERQYTGYAIFIQSKATLDERSKDFRKKGERPRAWFWEVLFRYKSIYADVAMAAILINCLAIAQPLFVMNIYDRVVPNKAQETLWVLTVGVLIAFFFDWLLKLLRAYFIDLAGKRTDIILSSKIFEKIMNIKMEAKPRSAGTFASMVKDFESVRDFFTSATMTSIIDIPFTCLFIVIVFFLGGELALIIIISAVLIILINLLVQPA
;
A
#
# COMPACT_ATOMS: atom_id res chain seq x y z
N ILE A 1 46.07 8.25 -33.78
CA ILE A 1 44.90 9.16 -33.87
C ILE A 1 45.04 10.13 -35.05
N GLU A 2 46.25 10.56 -35.44
CA GLU A 2 46.47 11.44 -36.61
C GLU A 2 46.05 10.86 -37.97
N ARG A 3 46.00 9.54 -38.15
CA ARG A 3 45.58 8.91 -39.43
C ARG A 3 44.06 8.86 -39.66
N GLN A 4 43.23 9.23 -38.68
CA GLN A 4 41.76 9.22 -38.79
C GLN A 4 41.14 10.62 -38.65
N TYR A 5 41.97 11.67 -38.61
CA TYR A 5 41.51 13.03 -38.40
C TYR A 5 41.08 13.66 -39.72
N THR A 6 39.78 13.89 -39.89
CA THR A 6 39.16 14.35 -41.15
C THR A 6 39.27 15.86 -41.37
N GLY A 7 40.09 16.56 -40.59
CA GLY A 7 40.33 18.01 -40.72
C GLY A 7 39.29 18.92 -40.06
N TYR A 8 38.26 18.35 -39.41
CA TYR A 8 37.21 19.11 -38.74
C TYR A 8 37.18 18.80 -37.24
N ALA A 9 37.19 19.84 -36.41
CA ALA A 9 36.93 19.76 -34.98
C ALA A 9 35.62 20.49 -34.67
N ILE A 10 34.66 19.78 -34.09
CA ILE A 10 33.42 20.39 -33.59
C ILE A 10 33.68 20.86 -32.15
N PHE A 11 33.81 22.18 -31.98
CA PHE A 11 33.95 22.77 -30.65
C PHE A 11 32.57 22.96 -30.02
N ILE A 12 32.22 22.11 -29.05
CA ILE A 12 31.00 22.27 -28.25
C ILE A 12 31.39 23.09 -27.01
N GLN A 13 31.17 24.41 -27.08
CA GLN A 13 31.22 25.24 -25.90
C GLN A 13 29.80 25.34 -25.33
N SER A 14 29.58 24.72 -24.17
CA SER A 14 28.33 24.88 -23.43
C SER A 14 28.20 26.35 -23.05
N LYS A 15 27.44 27.11 -23.83
CA LYS A 15 27.01 28.46 -23.48
C LYS A 15 25.89 28.30 -22.45
N ALA A 16 26.27 27.89 -21.24
CA ALA A 16 25.39 27.91 -20.08
C ALA A 16 25.15 29.38 -19.70
N THR A 17 24.27 30.05 -20.45
CA THR A 17 23.56 31.21 -19.94
C THR A 17 22.67 30.70 -18.82
N LEU A 18 23.26 30.55 -17.64
CA LEU A 18 22.58 30.38 -16.37
C LEU A 18 21.82 31.68 -16.13
N ASP A 19 20.60 31.71 -16.65
CA ASP A 19 19.60 32.74 -16.36
C ASP A 19 19.46 32.81 -14.83
N GLU A 20 19.82 33.94 -14.23
CA GLU A 20 19.86 34.08 -12.77
C GLU A 20 18.48 33.92 -12.11
N ARG A 21 17.40 33.96 -12.91
CA ARG A 21 16.04 33.58 -12.47
C ARG A 21 15.91 32.11 -12.09
N SER A 22 16.83 31.25 -12.53
CA SER A 22 16.84 29.82 -12.19
C SER A 22 17.60 29.50 -10.88
N LYS A 23 18.30 30.48 -10.28
CA LYS A 23 18.99 30.29 -9.00
C LYS A 23 18.03 30.17 -7.81
N ASP A 24 16.82 30.74 -7.91
CA ASP A 24 15.79 30.61 -6.87
C ASP A 24 15.09 29.24 -6.89
N PHE A 25 14.99 28.60 -8.06
CA PHE A 25 14.46 27.25 -8.15
C PHE A 25 15.45 26.15 -7.71
N ARG A 26 16.74 26.48 -7.56
CA ARG A 26 17.77 25.55 -7.07
C ARG A 26 18.05 25.63 -5.56
N LYS A 27 17.56 26.66 -4.86
CA LYS A 27 17.65 26.73 -3.39
C LYS A 27 16.60 25.90 -2.64
N LYS A 28 15.58 25.40 -3.34
CA LYS A 28 14.67 24.36 -2.81
C LYS A 28 15.09 22.97 -3.29
N GLY A 29 16.27 22.54 -2.86
CA GLY A 29 16.64 21.13 -2.75
C GLY A 29 15.87 20.42 -1.63
N GLU A 30 14.57 20.72 -1.48
CA GLU A 30 13.68 19.96 -0.61
C GLU A 30 13.44 18.61 -1.29
N ARG A 31 14.20 17.62 -0.81
CA ARG A 31 14.11 16.19 -1.09
C ARG A 31 12.75 15.81 -1.71
N PRO A 32 12.68 15.16 -2.89
CA PRO A 32 11.41 14.73 -3.50
C PRO A 32 10.52 13.90 -2.56
N ARG A 33 11.13 13.27 -1.54
CA ARG A 33 10.45 12.53 -0.46
C ARG A 33 9.62 13.41 0.48
N ALA A 34 10.00 14.66 0.72
CA ALA A 34 9.34 15.53 1.70
C ALA A 34 7.94 15.96 1.24
N TRP A 35 7.80 16.36 -0.03
CA TRP A 35 6.50 16.69 -0.62
C TRP A 35 5.54 15.49 -0.63
N PHE A 36 6.05 14.30 -0.94
CA PHE A 36 5.27 13.06 -0.92
C PHE A 36 4.70 12.76 0.48
N TRP A 37 5.54 12.88 1.51
CA TRP A 37 5.12 12.71 2.90
C TRP A 37 4.17 13.82 3.39
N GLU A 38 4.33 15.06 2.91
CA GLU A 38 3.41 16.18 3.20
C GLU A 38 2.00 15.94 2.65
N VAL A 39 1.88 15.32 1.47
CA VAL A 39 0.57 14.99 0.87
C VAL A 39 -0.08 13.81 1.59
N LEU A 40 0.69 12.77 1.96
CA LEU A 40 0.20 11.66 2.80
C LEU A 40 -0.32 12.15 4.16
N PHE A 41 0.42 13.04 4.80
CA PHE A 41 0.06 13.62 6.09
C PHE A 41 -1.08 14.65 6.03
N ARG A 42 -1.57 15.00 4.83
CA ARG A 42 -2.73 15.88 4.67
C ARG A 42 -4.07 15.15 4.86
N TYR A 43 -4.10 13.81 4.77
CA TYR A 43 -5.32 12.99 4.88
C TYR A 43 -5.31 12.01 6.07
N LYS A 44 -4.54 12.30 7.14
CA LYS A 44 -4.34 11.39 8.29
C LYS A 44 -5.64 10.86 8.92
N SER A 45 -6.73 11.62 8.91
CA SER A 45 -7.99 11.17 9.54
C SER A 45 -8.56 9.93 8.87
N ILE A 46 -8.61 9.91 7.53
CA ILE A 46 -9.16 8.78 6.77
C ILE A 46 -8.24 7.56 6.92
N TYR A 47 -6.93 7.78 6.88
CA TYR A 47 -5.95 6.71 7.09
C TYR A 47 -5.95 6.17 8.52
N ALA A 48 -6.23 7.00 9.53
CA ALA A 48 -6.37 6.58 10.92
C ALA A 48 -7.61 5.72 11.13
N ASP A 49 -8.74 6.06 10.50
CA ASP A 49 -9.97 5.27 10.57
C ASP A 49 -9.79 3.89 9.94
N VAL A 50 -9.14 3.82 8.76
CA VAL A 50 -8.79 2.55 8.10
C VAL A 50 -7.81 1.74 8.94
N ALA A 51 -6.83 2.38 9.57
CA ALA A 51 -5.87 1.71 10.45
C ALA A 51 -6.53 1.14 11.70
N MET A 52 -7.43 1.89 12.34
CA MET A 52 -8.17 1.41 13.51
C MET A 52 -9.09 0.24 13.15
N ALA A 53 -9.76 0.30 12.01
CA ALA A 53 -10.55 -0.83 11.51
C ALA A 53 -9.70 -2.07 11.27
N ALA A 54 -8.53 -1.94 10.63
CA ALA A 54 -7.61 -3.05 10.38
C ALA A 54 -7.08 -3.68 11.68
N ILE A 55 -6.78 -2.86 12.70
CA ILE A 55 -6.40 -3.35 14.04
C ILE A 55 -7.52 -4.20 14.65
N LEU A 56 -8.77 -3.69 14.65
CA LEU A 56 -9.91 -4.40 15.22
C LEU A 56 -10.22 -5.70 14.49
N ILE A 57 -10.16 -5.68 13.15
CA ILE A 57 -10.33 -6.88 12.31
C ILE A 57 -9.29 -7.93 12.68
N ASN A 58 -8.01 -7.54 12.75
CA ASN A 58 -6.95 -8.47 13.08
C ASN A 58 -7.06 -9.01 14.52
N CYS A 59 -7.54 -8.21 15.48
CA CYS A 59 -7.84 -8.70 16.83
C CYS A 59 -8.99 -9.73 16.83
N LEU A 60 -10.07 -9.48 16.09
CA LEU A 60 -11.19 -10.42 15.96
C LEU A 60 -10.78 -11.72 15.25
N ALA A 61 -9.83 -11.64 14.33
CA ALA A 61 -9.31 -12.84 13.64
C ALA A 61 -8.68 -13.86 14.61
N ILE A 62 -8.19 -13.42 15.79
CA ILE A 62 -7.66 -14.32 16.83
C ILE A 62 -8.77 -15.18 17.46
N ALA A 63 -10.03 -14.74 17.39
CA ALA A 63 -11.15 -15.51 17.93
C ALA A 63 -11.31 -16.87 17.24
N GLN A 64 -11.00 -16.97 15.94
CA GLN A 64 -11.13 -18.21 15.19
C GLN A 64 -10.22 -19.35 15.69
N PRO A 65 -8.87 -19.20 15.78
CA PRO A 65 -8.01 -20.25 16.30
C PRO A 65 -8.31 -20.58 17.77
N LEU A 66 -8.64 -19.57 18.60
CA LEU A 66 -9.03 -19.80 19.99
C LEU A 66 -10.32 -20.59 20.12
N PHE A 67 -11.30 -20.35 19.25
CA PHE A 67 -12.55 -21.11 19.21
C PHE A 67 -12.32 -22.57 18.87
N VAL A 68 -11.58 -22.82 17.79
CA VAL A 68 -11.24 -24.17 17.34
C VAL A 68 -10.51 -24.91 18.47
N MET A 69 -9.50 -24.27 19.08
CA MET A 69 -8.79 -24.84 20.22
C MET A 69 -9.72 -25.20 21.38
N ASN A 70 -10.56 -24.26 21.83
CA ASN A 70 -11.47 -24.52 22.95
C ASN A 70 -12.48 -25.63 22.64
N ILE A 71 -12.96 -25.71 21.41
CA ILE A 71 -13.88 -26.78 21.01
C ILE A 71 -13.20 -28.13 21.06
N TYR A 72 -12.06 -28.28 20.38
CA TYR A 72 -11.39 -29.57 20.25
C TYR A 72 -10.76 -30.03 21.56
N ASP A 73 -10.20 -29.12 22.35
CA ASP A 73 -9.49 -29.51 23.58
C ASP A 73 -10.42 -29.66 24.78
N ARG A 74 -11.48 -28.84 24.87
CA ARG A 74 -12.32 -28.78 26.08
C ARG A 74 -13.75 -29.23 25.84
N VAL A 75 -14.38 -28.84 24.74
CA VAL A 75 -15.81 -29.04 24.57
C VAL A 75 -16.13 -30.45 24.05
N VAL A 76 -15.41 -30.90 23.01
CA VAL A 76 -15.59 -32.22 22.41
C VAL A 76 -15.27 -33.34 23.41
N PRO A 77 -14.16 -33.30 24.17
CA PRO A 77 -13.84 -34.40 25.10
C PRO A 77 -14.77 -34.45 26.31
N ASN A 78 -15.14 -33.28 26.87
CA ASN A 78 -15.98 -33.21 28.06
C ASN A 78 -17.49 -33.24 27.76
N LYS A 79 -17.89 -33.35 26.48
CA LYS A 79 -19.30 -33.28 26.03
C LYS A 79 -20.05 -32.07 26.60
N ALA A 80 -19.36 -30.95 26.77
CA ALA A 80 -19.88 -29.75 27.44
C ALA A 80 -20.75 -28.91 26.50
N GLN A 81 -21.99 -29.37 26.25
CA GLN A 81 -22.92 -28.73 25.32
C GLN A 81 -23.24 -27.27 25.68
N GLU A 82 -23.38 -26.96 26.97
CA GLU A 82 -23.64 -25.59 27.42
C GLU A 82 -22.49 -24.64 27.04
N THR A 83 -21.24 -25.05 27.25
CA THR A 83 -20.06 -24.27 26.86
C THR A 83 -19.95 -24.14 25.33
N LEU A 84 -20.36 -25.17 24.58
CA LEU A 84 -20.35 -25.13 23.12
C LEU A 84 -21.24 -24.00 22.59
N TRP A 85 -22.49 -23.92 23.08
CA TRP A 85 -23.44 -22.91 22.63
C TRP A 85 -22.97 -21.50 22.96
N VAL A 86 -22.44 -21.29 24.17
CA VAL A 86 -21.92 -19.99 24.59
C VAL A 86 -20.74 -19.55 23.70
N LEU A 87 -19.75 -20.44 23.47
CA LEU A 87 -18.62 -20.15 22.60
C LEU A 87 -19.04 -19.91 21.15
N THR A 88 -19.98 -20.71 20.65
CA THR A 88 -20.48 -20.59 19.27
C THR A 88 -21.18 -19.26 19.05
N VAL A 89 -22.06 -18.84 19.96
CA VAL A 89 -22.71 -17.52 19.89
C VAL A 89 -21.68 -16.40 19.98
N GLY A 90 -20.70 -16.50 20.88
CA GLY A 90 -19.63 -15.52 21.00
C GLY A 90 -18.82 -15.34 19.70
N VAL A 91 -18.49 -16.45 19.04
CA VAL A 91 -17.71 -16.42 17.78
C VAL A 91 -18.56 -16.01 16.58
N LEU A 92 -19.85 -16.36 16.56
CA LEU A 92 -20.78 -15.81 15.56
C LEU A 92 -20.87 -14.28 15.65
N ILE A 93 -20.94 -13.73 16.86
CA ILE A 93 -20.90 -12.28 17.07
C ILE A 93 -19.56 -11.71 16.60
N ALA A 94 -18.43 -12.34 16.96
CA ALA A 94 -17.11 -11.91 16.50
C ALA A 94 -17.01 -11.91 14.97
N PHE A 95 -17.52 -12.95 14.29
CA PHE A 95 -17.55 -13.05 12.83
C PHE A 95 -18.47 -12.00 12.19
N PHE A 96 -19.60 -11.70 12.82
CA PHE A 96 -20.47 -10.62 12.37
C PHE A 96 -19.76 -9.26 12.41
N PHE A 97 -19.06 -8.96 13.52
CA PHE A 97 -18.28 -7.73 13.63
C PHE A 97 -17.07 -7.71 12.69
N ASP A 98 -16.38 -8.84 12.52
CA ASP A 98 -15.27 -8.97 11.56
C ASP A 98 -15.75 -8.66 10.14
N TRP A 99 -16.89 -9.23 9.74
CA TRP A 99 -17.50 -8.96 8.44
C TRP A 99 -17.92 -7.49 8.30
N LEU A 100 -18.60 -6.93 9.30
CA LEU A 100 -19.04 -5.54 9.31
C LEU A 100 -17.85 -4.56 9.21
N LEU A 101 -16.79 -4.80 9.98
CA LEU A 101 -15.59 -3.96 9.96
C LEU A 101 -14.84 -4.06 8.63
N LYS A 102 -14.77 -5.26 8.03
CA LYS A 102 -14.21 -5.42 6.68
C LYS A 102 -15.00 -4.64 5.64
N LEU A 103 -16.32 -4.61 5.77
CA LEU A 103 -17.21 -3.86 4.87
C LEU A 103 -17.04 -2.34 5.05
N LEU A 104 -16.98 -1.86 6.30
CA LEU A 104 -16.67 -0.45 6.60
C LEU A 104 -15.29 -0.05 6.08
N ARG A 105 -14.28 -0.91 6.26
CA ARG A 105 -12.93 -0.68 5.75
C ARG A 105 -12.93 -0.53 4.23
N ALA A 106 -13.60 -1.41 3.50
CA ALA A 106 -13.73 -1.31 2.04
C ALA A 106 -14.40 0.00 1.62
N TYR A 107 -15.50 0.36 2.29
CA TYR A 107 -16.21 1.63 2.05
C TYR A 107 -15.31 2.86 2.27
N PHE A 108 -14.50 2.88 3.33
CA PHE A 108 -13.59 4.00 3.60
C PHE A 108 -12.46 4.10 2.58
N ILE A 109 -11.91 2.97 2.14
CA ILE A 109 -10.91 2.93 1.07
C ILE A 109 -11.51 3.47 -0.24
N ASP A 110 -12.73 3.05 -0.60
CA ASP A 110 -13.43 3.54 -1.79
C ASP A 110 -13.71 5.05 -1.72
N LEU A 111 -14.13 5.54 -0.56
CA LEU A 111 -14.37 6.97 -0.35
C LEU A 111 -13.07 7.78 -0.44
N ALA A 112 -11.97 7.27 0.09
CA ALA A 112 -10.65 7.88 -0.02
C ALA A 112 -10.18 7.94 -1.48
N GLY A 113 -10.38 6.84 -2.23
CA GLY A 113 -10.07 6.77 -3.66
C GLY A 113 -10.84 7.81 -4.46
N LYS A 114 -12.16 7.89 -4.29
CA LYS A 114 -13.02 8.86 -5.00
C LYS A 114 -12.63 10.31 -4.72
N ARG A 115 -12.35 10.67 -3.46
CA ARG A 115 -11.94 12.05 -3.11
C ARG A 115 -10.60 12.40 -3.73
N THR A 116 -9.66 11.47 -3.71
CA THR A 116 -8.33 11.68 -4.28
C THR A 116 -8.40 11.80 -5.79
N ASP A 117 -9.29 11.04 -6.44
CA ASP A 117 -9.52 11.10 -7.88
C ASP A 117 -10.04 12.46 -8.36
N ILE A 118 -11.03 13.03 -7.67
CA ILE A 118 -11.58 14.36 -8.00
C ILE A 118 -10.50 15.44 -7.95
N ILE A 119 -9.66 15.43 -6.91
CA ILE A 119 -8.60 16.41 -6.72
C ILE A 119 -7.50 16.26 -7.77
N LEU A 120 -7.11 15.01 -8.07
CA LEU A 120 -6.06 14.72 -9.04
C LEU A 120 -6.52 15.11 -10.45
N SER A 121 -7.74 14.72 -10.81
CA SER A 121 -8.40 15.08 -12.07
C SER A 121 -8.46 16.59 -12.27
N SER A 122 -8.84 17.35 -11.24
CA SER A 122 -8.86 18.81 -11.29
C SER A 122 -7.48 19.43 -11.52
N LYS A 123 -6.45 18.96 -10.81
CA LYS A 123 -5.07 19.45 -10.99
C LYS A 123 -4.49 19.10 -12.35
N ILE A 124 -4.77 17.91 -12.87
CA ILE A 124 -4.33 17.49 -14.20
C ILE A 124 -4.99 18.38 -15.26
N PHE A 125 -6.30 18.61 -15.15
CA PHE A 125 -7.04 19.47 -16.06
C PHE A 125 -6.53 20.92 -16.04
N GLU A 126 -6.30 21.48 -14.84
CA GLU A 126 -5.70 22.81 -14.68
C GLU A 126 -4.30 22.89 -15.30
N LYS A 127 -3.47 21.86 -15.11
CA LYS A 127 -2.14 21.79 -15.71
C LYS A 127 -2.22 21.73 -17.23
N ILE A 128 -3.14 20.95 -17.80
CA ILE A 128 -3.36 20.85 -19.25
C ILE A 128 -3.76 22.21 -19.83
N MET A 129 -4.68 22.93 -19.18
CA MET A 129 -5.12 24.25 -19.65
C MET A 129 -4.03 25.33 -19.55
N ASN A 130 -3.05 25.16 -18.66
CA ASN A 130 -1.95 26.11 -18.46
C ASN A 130 -0.66 25.77 -19.24
N ILE A 131 -0.65 24.75 -20.09
CA ILE A 131 0.52 24.47 -20.95
C ILE A 131 0.62 25.56 -22.03
N LYS A 132 1.69 26.36 -21.96
CA LYS A 132 2.06 27.28 -23.04
C LYS A 132 2.42 26.48 -24.31
N MET A 133 1.95 26.95 -25.46
CA MET A 133 2.10 26.28 -26.78
C MET A 133 3.55 25.92 -27.15
N GLU A 134 4.54 26.63 -26.58
CA GLU A 134 5.97 26.45 -26.81
C GLU A 134 6.58 25.22 -26.10
N ALA A 135 5.94 24.73 -25.03
CA ALA A 135 6.40 23.58 -24.23
C ALA A 135 5.54 22.32 -24.43
N LYS A 136 4.72 22.29 -25.49
CA LYS A 136 3.84 21.16 -25.83
C LYS A 136 4.70 19.91 -26.07
N PRO A 137 4.53 18.82 -25.30
CA PRO A 137 5.20 17.57 -25.60
C PRO A 137 4.80 17.09 -26.99
N ARG A 138 5.74 16.49 -27.74
CA ARG A 138 5.55 16.08 -29.15
C ARG A 138 4.40 15.07 -29.36
N SER A 139 3.86 14.46 -28.30
CA SER A 139 2.78 13.48 -28.36
C SER A 139 1.85 13.60 -27.15
N ALA A 140 0.54 13.55 -27.41
CA ALA A 140 -0.49 13.46 -26.36
C ALA A 140 -0.37 12.17 -25.53
N GLY A 141 0.23 11.12 -26.09
CA GLY A 141 0.39 9.82 -25.42
C GLY A 141 1.40 9.82 -24.28
N THR A 142 2.51 10.56 -24.40
CA THR A 142 3.53 10.65 -23.34
C THR A 142 3.02 11.43 -22.12
N PHE A 143 2.13 12.40 -22.34
CA PHE A 143 1.49 13.19 -21.29
C PHE A 143 0.38 12.39 -20.57
N ALA A 144 -0.41 11.63 -21.34
CA ALA A 144 -1.40 10.70 -20.79
C ALA A 144 -0.74 9.59 -19.93
N SER A 145 0.45 9.12 -20.32
CA SER A 145 1.21 8.14 -19.53
C SER A 145 1.67 8.72 -18.19
N MET A 146 2.21 9.94 -18.15
CA MET A 146 2.62 10.59 -16.88
C MET A 146 1.44 10.81 -15.92
N VAL A 147 0.26 11.12 -16.45
CA VAL A 147 -0.97 11.24 -15.65
C VAL A 147 -1.35 9.90 -15.04
N LYS A 148 -1.32 8.83 -15.85
CA LYS A 148 -1.63 7.47 -15.42
C LYS A 148 -0.61 6.93 -14.41
N ASP A 149 0.66 7.30 -14.53
CA ASP A 149 1.71 6.90 -13.59
C ASP A 149 1.48 7.49 -12.19
N PHE A 150 1.01 8.74 -12.10
CA PHE A 150 0.61 9.35 -10.83
C PHE A 150 -0.63 8.71 -10.20
N GLU A 151 -1.57 8.28 -11.05
CA GLU A 151 -2.75 7.52 -10.64
C GLU A 151 -2.37 6.14 -10.08
N SER A 152 -1.42 5.47 -10.71
CA SER A 152 -0.88 4.19 -10.26
C SER A 152 -0.15 4.31 -8.92
N VAL A 153 0.66 5.37 -8.72
CA VAL A 153 1.29 5.66 -7.43
C VAL A 153 0.22 5.91 -6.35
N ARG A 154 -0.82 6.69 -6.65
CA ARG A 154 -1.95 6.92 -5.74
C ARG A 154 -2.63 5.61 -5.36
N ASP A 155 -3.00 4.79 -6.33
CA ASP A 155 -3.74 3.55 -6.11
C ASP A 155 -2.92 2.54 -5.29
N PHE A 156 -1.60 2.52 -5.50
CA PHE A 156 -0.65 1.73 -4.71
C PHE A 156 -0.66 2.12 -3.23
N PHE A 157 -0.70 3.42 -2.90
CA PHE A 157 -0.72 3.87 -1.50
C PHE A 157 -2.11 3.81 -0.85
N THR A 158 -3.19 3.88 -1.63
CA THR A 158 -4.55 4.02 -1.09
C THR A 158 -5.23 2.69 -0.76
N SER A 159 -4.87 1.59 -1.43
CA SER A 159 -5.65 0.34 -1.32
C SER A 159 -4.90 -0.82 -0.67
N ALA A 160 -3.82 -1.29 -1.29
CA ALA A 160 -3.13 -2.52 -0.89
C ALA A 160 -2.00 -2.25 0.12
N THR A 161 -1.10 -1.31 -0.18
CA THR A 161 0.13 -1.13 0.60
C THR A 161 -0.13 -0.67 2.03
N MET A 162 -1.08 0.24 2.24
CA MET A 162 -1.41 0.72 3.58
C MET A 162 -1.95 -0.40 4.47
N THR A 163 -2.82 -1.23 3.91
CA THR A 163 -3.39 -2.40 4.60
C THR A 163 -2.30 -3.42 4.92
N SER A 164 -1.41 -3.71 3.96
CA SER A 164 -0.28 -4.60 4.19
C SER A 164 0.68 -4.11 5.29
N ILE A 165 0.92 -2.79 5.40
CA ILE A 165 1.75 -2.24 6.49
C ILE A 165 1.15 -2.54 7.87
N ILE A 166 -0.18 -2.46 8.00
CA ILE A 166 -0.89 -2.75 9.25
C ILE A 166 -0.96 -4.25 9.51
N ASP A 167 -1.12 -5.06 8.46
CA ASP A 167 -1.23 -6.51 8.59
C ASP A 167 0.10 -7.20 8.92
N ILE A 168 1.26 -6.64 8.55
CA ILE A 168 2.59 -7.21 8.85
C ILE A 168 2.83 -7.45 10.36
N PRO A 169 2.68 -6.46 11.27
CA PRO A 169 2.88 -6.69 12.69
C PRO A 169 1.87 -7.70 13.27
N PHE A 170 0.63 -7.70 12.78
CA PHE A 170 -0.39 -8.67 13.20
C PHE A 170 -0.11 -10.09 12.69
N THR A 171 0.44 -10.22 11.48
CA THR A 171 0.88 -11.50 10.94
C THR A 171 1.97 -12.12 11.81
N CYS A 172 2.95 -11.30 12.25
CA CYS A 172 3.98 -11.74 13.18
C CYS A 172 3.38 -12.18 14.53
N LEU A 173 2.46 -11.38 15.08
CA LEU A 173 1.72 -11.72 16.29
C LEU A 173 0.90 -13.01 16.13
N PHE A 174 0.28 -13.24 14.97
CA PHE A 174 -0.46 -14.47 14.67
C PHE A 174 0.44 -15.70 14.63
N ILE A 175 1.63 -15.59 14.04
CA ILE A 175 2.64 -16.66 14.04
C ILE A 175 3.07 -16.99 15.48
N VAL A 176 3.30 -15.97 16.32
CA VAL A 176 3.64 -16.16 17.74
C VAL A 176 2.51 -16.86 18.48
N ILE A 177 1.26 -16.44 18.27
CA ILE A 177 0.08 -17.09 18.86
C ILE A 177 0.03 -18.56 18.43
N VAL A 178 0.13 -18.85 17.13
CA VAL A 178 0.08 -20.23 16.65
C VAL A 178 1.26 -21.07 17.17
N PHE A 179 2.44 -20.47 17.36
CA PHE A 179 3.58 -21.14 17.99
C PHE A 179 3.26 -21.54 19.44
N PHE A 180 2.58 -20.68 20.21
CA PHE A 180 2.13 -21.04 21.56
C PHE A 180 1.00 -22.08 21.57
N LEU A 181 0.10 -22.09 20.58
CA LEU A 181 -0.99 -23.07 20.51
C LEU A 181 -0.51 -24.45 20.02
N GLY A 182 0.32 -24.50 18.98
CA GLY A 182 0.62 -25.71 18.21
C GLY A 182 2.09 -26.05 18.09
N GLY A 183 2.99 -25.30 18.73
CA GLY A 183 4.43 -25.54 18.75
C GLY A 183 5.02 -25.66 17.34
N GLU A 184 5.35 -26.90 16.96
CA GLU A 184 5.95 -27.24 15.67
C GLU A 184 5.05 -26.89 14.46
N LEU A 185 3.73 -26.82 14.63
CA LEU A 185 2.81 -26.42 13.57
C LEU A 185 3.08 -25.01 13.03
N ALA A 186 3.62 -24.10 13.86
CA ALA A 186 3.98 -22.76 13.42
C ALA A 186 5.18 -22.77 12.44
N LEU A 187 6.11 -23.73 12.57
CA LEU A 187 7.23 -23.87 11.63
C LEU A 187 6.72 -24.22 10.23
N ILE A 188 5.72 -25.07 10.13
CA ILE A 188 5.07 -25.43 8.86
C ILE A 188 4.48 -24.17 8.20
N ILE A 189 3.81 -23.31 8.97
CA ILE A 189 3.24 -22.05 8.47
C ILE A 189 4.35 -21.10 7.99
N ILE A 190 5.44 -20.95 8.74
CA ILE A 190 6.57 -20.11 8.36
C ILE A 190 7.20 -20.62 7.06
N ILE A 191 7.46 -21.92 6.95
CA ILE A 191 8.03 -22.54 5.75
C ILE A 191 7.09 -22.31 4.55
N SER A 192 5.77 -22.49 4.76
CA SER A 192 4.75 -22.26 3.73
C SER A 192 4.75 -20.80 3.26
N ALA A 193 4.82 -19.85 4.19
CA ALA A 193 4.85 -18.42 3.89
C ALA A 193 6.11 -18.05 3.07
N VAL A 194 7.28 -18.57 3.45
CA VAL A 194 8.53 -18.35 2.71
C VAL A 194 8.45 -18.95 1.31
N LEU A 195 7.91 -20.17 1.17
CA LEU A 195 7.70 -20.82 -0.14
C LEU A 195 6.77 -19.99 -1.04
N ILE A 196 5.66 -19.47 -0.51
CA ILE A 196 4.73 -18.62 -1.27
C ILE A 196 5.41 -17.35 -1.78
N ILE A 197 6.23 -16.70 -0.94
CA ILE A 197 7.00 -15.51 -1.32
C ILE A 197 8.00 -15.86 -2.42
N LEU A 198 8.71 -16.98 -2.27
CA LEU A 198 9.74 -17.41 -3.21
C LEU A 198 9.14 -17.78 -4.57
N ILE A 199 7.98 -18.45 -4.58
CA ILE A 199 7.22 -18.74 -5.80
C ILE A 199 6.72 -17.44 -6.45
N ASN A 200 6.19 -16.50 -5.68
CA ASN A 200 5.74 -15.21 -6.23
C ASN A 200 6.88 -14.44 -6.91
N LEU A 201 8.07 -14.42 -6.30
CA LEU A 201 9.26 -13.78 -6.88
C LEU A 201 9.73 -14.47 -8.16
N LEU A 202 9.58 -15.80 -8.27
CA LEU A 202 9.94 -16.55 -9.47
C LEU A 202 8.92 -16.38 -10.60
N VAL A 203 7.63 -16.21 -10.27
CA VAL A 203 6.53 -16.12 -11.25
C VAL A 203 6.27 -14.69 -11.71
N GLN A 204 6.63 -13.65 -10.94
CA GLN A 204 6.46 -12.26 -11.36
C GLN A 204 7.29 -11.97 -12.63
N PRO A 205 6.65 -11.65 -13.78
CA PRO A 205 7.39 -11.15 -14.93
C PRO A 205 7.94 -9.76 -14.59
N ALA A 206 9.24 -9.57 -14.83
CA ALA A 206 9.96 -8.31 -14.65
C ALA A 206 9.42 -7.19 -15.55
#